data_AF-A0A951C980-F1
#
_entry.id   AF-A0A951C980-F1
#
_cell.length_a   1.000
_cell.length_b   1.000
_cell.length_c   1.000
_cell.angle_alpha   90.00
_cell.angle_beta   90.00
_cell.angle_gamma   90.00
#
_symmetry.space_group_name_H-M   'P 1'
#
loop_
_entity.id
_entity.type
_entity.pdbx_description
1 polymer ?
#
loop_
_entity_poly.entity_id
_entity_poly.type
_entity_poly.pdbx_seq_one_letter_code
_entity_poly.pdbx_strand_id
1 'polypeptide(L)' 'VATFLTGGLRRFDFAATSVWLNGSPAIRIDIGGELDTAVSLAVENGRITGIYAVRDPNKLRRLDTAAALTRS' A
#
# COMPACT_ATOMS: atom_id res chain seq x y z
N VAL A 1 -3.20 -10.45 -18.90
CA VAL A 1 -3.74 -10.29 -17.53
C VAL A 1 -2.97 -9.16 -16.82
N ALA A 2 -3.24 -7.91 -17.19
CA ALA A 2 -2.73 -6.72 -16.50
C ALA A 2 -3.60 -5.48 -16.86
N THR A 3 -4.90 -5.69 -17.08
CA THR A 3 -5.84 -4.64 -17.47
C THR A 3 -6.71 -4.29 -16.26
N PHE A 4 -6.09 -3.88 -15.16
CA PHE A 4 -6.81 -3.27 -14.04
C PHE A 4 -6.10 -2.04 -13.47
N LEU A 5 -4.93 -1.66 -14.01
CA LEU A 5 -4.19 -0.48 -13.54
C LEU A 5 -4.37 0.76 -14.41
N THR A 6 -4.93 0.65 -15.61
CA THR A 6 -4.99 1.77 -16.58
C THR A 6 -6.39 2.32 -16.87
N GLY A 7 -7.47 1.59 -16.57
CA GLY A 7 -8.83 1.96 -17.00
C GLY A 7 -9.52 3.07 -16.20
N GLY A 8 -9.14 3.26 -14.92
CA GLY A 8 -9.82 4.20 -14.00
C GLY A 8 -9.19 5.60 -13.89
N LEU A 9 -7.98 5.78 -14.43
CA LEU A 9 -7.10 6.94 -14.21
C LEU A 9 -7.66 8.29 -14.69
N ARG A 10 -8.76 8.30 -15.45
CA ARG A 10 -9.32 9.52 -16.06
C ARG A 10 -10.52 10.13 -15.33
N ARG A 11 -11.03 9.50 -14.26
CA ARG A 11 -12.23 9.99 -13.54
C ARG A 11 -12.00 10.32 -12.06
N PHE A 12 -10.85 9.97 -11.49
CA PHE A 12 -10.51 10.23 -10.10
C PHE A 12 -9.08 10.77 -10.03
N ASP A 13 -8.82 11.77 -9.18
CA ASP A 13 -7.45 12.16 -8.79
C ASP A 13 -6.78 10.95 -8.16
N PHE A 14 -5.94 10.27 -8.92
CA PHE A 14 -5.26 9.04 -8.53
C PHE A 14 -3.76 9.32 -8.41
N ALA A 15 -3.18 8.98 -7.26
CA ALA A 15 -1.75 9.06 -7.04
C ALA A 15 -1.24 7.73 -6.45
N ALA A 16 -0.07 7.30 -6.90
CA ALA A 16 0.62 6.13 -6.37
C ALA A 16 2.06 6.51 -6.02
N THR A 17 2.46 6.24 -4.79
CA THR A 17 3.78 6.60 -4.25
C THR A 17 4.45 5.38 -3.63
N SER A 18 5.73 5.17 -3.91
CA SER A 18 6.51 4.13 -3.24
C SER A 18 6.81 4.55 -1.80
N VAL A 19 6.61 3.61 -0.87
CA VAL A 19 6.80 3.83 0.57
C VAL A 19 7.44 2.59 1.19
N TRP A 20 7.97 2.75 2.40
CA TRP A 20 8.40 1.62 3.22
C TRP A 20 7.35 1.35 4.28
N LEU A 21 6.81 0.12 4.34
CA LEU A 21 5.86 -0.32 5.35
C LEU A 21 6.40 -1.55 6.06
N ASN A 22 6.45 -1.51 7.40
CA ASN A 22 6.94 -2.62 8.23
C ASN A 22 8.32 -3.16 7.77
N GLY A 23 9.22 -2.26 7.34
CA GLY A 23 10.56 -2.62 6.86
C GLY A 23 10.61 -3.25 5.47
N SER A 24 9.51 -3.28 4.72
CA SER A 24 9.43 -3.82 3.36
C SER A 24 8.95 -2.77 2.35
N PRO A 25 9.33 -2.90 1.05
CA PRO A 25 8.80 -2.05 0.00
C PRO A 25 7.28 -2.15 -0.14
N ALA A 26 6.64 -1.01 -0.36
CA ALA A 26 5.20 -0.90 -0.47
C ALA A 26 4.79 0.25 -1.41
N ILE A 27 3.51 0.29 -1.76
CA ILE A 27 2.89 1.34 -2.56
C ILE A 27 1.71 1.90 -1.77
N ARG A 28 1.70 3.22 -1.59
CA ARG A 28 0.54 3.98 -1.13
C ARG A 28 -0.26 4.44 -2.35
N ILE A 29 -1.57 4.27 -2.31
CA ILE A 29 -2.50 4.71 -3.35
C ILE A 29 -3.47 5.70 -2.71
N ASP A 30 -3.48 6.92 -3.22
CA ASP A 30 -4.43 7.96 -2.86
C ASP A 30 -5.49 8.11 -3.98
N ILE A 31 -6.76 8.26 -3.60
CA ILE A 31 -7.89 8.53 -4.50
C ILE A 31 -8.62 9.76 -3.97
N GLY A 32 -8.76 10.79 -4.81
CA GLY A 32 -9.35 12.06 -4.39
C GLY A 32 -8.51 12.81 -3.34
N GLY A 33 -7.19 12.58 -3.32
CA GLY A 33 -6.27 13.19 -2.34
C GLY A 33 -6.20 12.48 -0.98
N GLU A 34 -6.98 11.42 -0.79
CA GLU A 34 -7.06 10.67 0.46
C GLU A 34 -6.48 9.26 0.30
N LEU A 35 -5.85 8.75 1.37
CA LEU A 35 -5.31 7.39 1.42
C LEU A 35 -6.44 6.36 1.28
N ASP A 36 -6.42 5.62 0.17
CA ASP A 36 -7.41 4.58 -0.15
C ASP A 36 -6.87 3.16 0.04
N THR A 37 -5.64 2.92 -0.42
CA THR A 37 -5.04 1.57 -0.38
C THR A 37 -3.56 1.62 -0.04
N ALA A 38 -3.11 0.68 0.80
CA ALA A 38 -1.71 0.33 0.93
C ALA A 38 -1.43 -1.07 0.37
N VAL A 39 -0.41 -1.20 -0.47
CA VAL A 39 0.05 -2.46 -1.04
C VAL A 39 1.43 -2.79 -0.49
N SER A 40 1.56 -3.86 0.30
CA SER A 40 2.86 -4.32 0.80
C SER A 40 3.38 -5.51 -0.02
N LEU A 41 4.69 -5.56 -0.23
CA LEU A 41 5.36 -6.66 -0.90
C LEU A 41 6.11 -7.50 0.15
N ALA A 42 5.84 -8.80 0.21
CA ALA A 42 6.70 -9.74 0.90
C ALA A 42 7.82 -10.16 -0.06
N VAL A 43 9.07 -9.95 0.35
CA VAL A 43 10.26 -10.27 -0.44
C VAL A 43 11.13 -11.25 0.34
N GLU A 44 11.37 -12.41 -0.23
CA GLU A 44 12.27 -13.43 0.32
C GLU A 44 13.32 -13.79 -0.75
N ASN A 45 14.59 -13.82 -0.35
CA ASN A 45 15.70 -14.15 -1.26
C ASN A 45 15.70 -13.34 -2.57
N GLY A 46 15.35 -12.05 -2.48
CA GLY A 46 15.27 -11.14 -3.63
C GLY A 46 14.07 -11.37 -4.55
N ARG A 47 13.10 -12.22 -4.18
CA ARG A 47 11.89 -12.50 -4.95
C ARG A 47 10.64 -12.08 -4.19
N ILE A 48 9.67 -11.53 -4.91
CA ILE A 48 8.34 -11.25 -4.34
C ILE A 48 7.64 -12.58 -4.10
N THR A 49 7.32 -12.88 -2.86
CA THR A 49 6.58 -14.08 -2.43
C THR A 49 5.12 -13.77 -2.08
N GLY A 50 4.79 -12.50 -1.87
CA GLY A 50 3.43 -12.07 -1.56
C GLY A 50 3.17 -10.61 -1.91
N ILE A 51 1.92 -10.33 -2.27
CA ILE A 51 1.41 -8.98 -2.49
C ILE A 51 0.13 -8.85 -1.68
N TYR A 52 0.10 -7.89 -0.75
CA TYR A 52 -1.03 -7.69 0.15
C TYR A 52 -1.60 -6.29 -0.03
N ALA A 53 -2.85 -6.18 -0.47
CA ALA A 53 -3.57 -4.92 -0.57
C ALA A 53 -4.51 -4.73 0.63
N VAL A 54 -4.38 -3.61 1.33
CA VAL A 54 -5.19 -3.25 2.49
C VAL A 54 -5.99 -1.98 2.17
N ARG A 55 -7.32 -2.07 2.29
CA ARG A 55 -8.27 -0.95 2.16
C ARG A 55 -9.13 -0.73 3.41
N ASP A 56 -8.79 -1.41 4.51
CA ASP A 56 -9.51 -1.26 5.78
C ASP A 56 -9.15 0.09 6.41
N PRO A 57 -10.08 1.06 6.51
CA PRO A 57 -9.78 2.40 7.01
C PRO A 57 -9.20 2.40 8.44
N ASN A 58 -9.57 1.43 9.27
CA ASN A 58 -9.06 1.33 10.64
C ASN A 58 -7.57 0.96 10.67
N LYS A 59 -7.12 0.16 9.69
CA LYS A 59 -5.70 -0.19 9.53
C LYS A 59 -4.92 0.92 8.86
N LEU A 60 -5.55 1.65 7.93
CA LEU A 60 -4.91 2.71 7.15
C LEU A 60 -4.65 4.00 7.94
N ARG A 61 -5.53 4.37 8.88
CA ARG A 61 -5.36 5.57 9.74
C ARG A 61 -4.04 5.61 10.53
N ARG A 62 -3.34 4.48 10.65
CA ARG A 62 -2.11 4.35 11.42
C ARG A 62 -0.85 4.31 10.56
N LEU A 63 -0.94 4.40 9.23
CA LEU A 63 0.25 4.28 8.37
C LEU A 63 1.26 5.41 8.57
N ASP A 64 0.81 6.61 8.92
CA ASP A 64 1.69 7.76 9.16
C ASP A 64 2.35 7.74 10.55
N THR A 65 2.06 6.72 11.38
CA THR A 65 2.58 6.60 12.75
C THR A 65 3.33 5.29 12.92
N ALA A 66 4.61 5.37 13.22
CA ALA A 66 5.40 4.20 13.58
C ALA A 66 4.78 3.51 14.82
N ALA A 67 4.47 2.22 14.72
CA ALA A 67 4.02 1.43 15.85
C ALA A 67 5.23 0.84 16.60
N ALA A 68 5.27 1.04 17.93
CA ALA A 68 6.27 0.37 18.77
C ALA A 68 6.00 -1.14 18.78
N LEU A 69 6.97 -1.95 18.35
CA LEU A 69 6.89 -3.40 18.40
C LEU A 69 7.23 -3.89 19.81
N THR A 70 6.23 -4.33 20.57
CA THR A 70 6.44 -5.01 21.85
C THR A 70 6.46 -6.53 21.64
N ARG A 71 7.36 -7.23 22.34
CA ARG A 71 7.28 -8.69 22.49
C ARG A 71 6.52 -8.96 23.79
N SER A 72 5.41 -9.68 23.69
CA SER A 72 4.76 -10.33 24.84
C SER A 72 5.43 -11.67 25.12
#